data_AF-A0A845RTE4-F1
#
_entry.id   AF-A0A845RTE4-F1
#
_cell.length_a   1.000
_cell.length_b   1.000
_cell.length_c   1.000
_cell.angle_alpha   90.00
_cell.angle_beta   90.00
_cell.angle_gamma   90.00
#
_symmetry.space_group_name_H-M   'P 1'
#
loop_
_entity.id
_entity.type
_entity.pdbx_description
1 polymer ?
#
loop_
_entity_poly.entity_id
_entity_poly.type
_entity_poly.pdbx_seq_one_letter_code
_entity_poly.pdbx_strand_id
1 'polypeptide(L)'
;MTKFFIGLDLGQSNDYTAVSVLERVGNRLENVYQVRHLERVRNVPYPQIVDKVSSMWHHPALAYNSDLVVDQTGVGAPVVDLFRQAGLDPVGVLIHGGDKVSREGGTWRVPKRDLVGSLQVLFQSGRLKISKKLPLATVLQSELLTFKVKIDPVTAHDSYSAWREQDHDDLVLSVAMAAWWGERHTEPPICQVYAIDKTDDDFMIP
;
A
#
# COMPACT_ATOMS: atom_id res chain seq x y z
N MET A 1 17.66 5.72 1.69
CA MET A 1 17.39 5.26 0.31
C MET A 1 15.91 5.44 0.01
N THR A 2 15.54 5.84 -1.21
CA THR A 2 14.14 5.94 -1.67
C THR A 2 13.56 4.53 -1.81
N LYS A 3 12.47 4.25 -1.10
CA LYS A 3 11.85 2.91 -1.07
C LYS A 3 10.53 2.93 -1.83
N PHE A 4 10.33 1.93 -2.69
CA PHE A 4 9.13 1.77 -3.50
C PHE A 4 8.25 0.66 -2.95
N PHE A 5 6.95 0.81 -3.17
CA PHE A 5 5.93 -0.14 -2.75
C PHE A 5 4.98 -0.37 -3.91
N ILE A 6 4.93 -1.60 -4.40
CA ILE A 6 4.05 -2.02 -5.48
C ILE A 6 2.82 -2.66 -4.86
N GLY A 7 1.65 -2.08 -5.08
CA GLY A 7 0.37 -2.67 -4.69
C GLY A 7 -0.26 -3.39 -5.86
N LEU A 8 -0.76 -4.60 -5.64
CA LEU A 8 -1.48 -5.39 -6.64
C LEU A 8 -2.79 -5.91 -6.04
N ASP A 9 -3.91 -5.38 -6.54
CA ASP A 9 -5.25 -5.89 -6.25
C ASP A 9 -5.75 -6.70 -7.46
N LEU A 10 -6.16 -7.93 -7.22
CA LEU A 10 -6.45 -8.92 -8.26
C LEU A 10 -7.96 -9.06 -8.47
N GLY A 11 -8.41 -8.70 -9.67
CA GLY A 11 -9.79 -8.92 -10.10
C GLY A 11 -10.04 -10.39 -10.45
N GLN A 12 -11.24 -10.89 -10.11
CA GLN A 12 -11.78 -12.14 -10.64
C GLN A 12 -12.32 -11.93 -12.06
N SER A 13 -12.96 -12.95 -12.64
CA SER A 13 -13.53 -12.86 -13.98
C SER A 13 -14.51 -11.69 -14.09
N ASN A 14 -14.27 -10.79 -15.06
CA ASN A 14 -14.97 -9.53 -15.31
C ASN A 14 -14.65 -8.35 -14.37
N ASP A 15 -13.88 -8.57 -13.30
CA ASP A 15 -13.39 -7.49 -12.43
C ASP A 15 -12.08 -6.90 -12.95
N TYR A 16 -11.75 -5.72 -12.45
CA TYR A 16 -10.48 -5.06 -12.75
C TYR A 16 -9.38 -5.54 -11.82
N THR A 17 -8.18 -5.68 -12.36
CA THR A 17 -6.92 -5.80 -11.63
C THR A 17 -6.25 -4.43 -11.60
N ALA A 18 -5.82 -3.99 -10.43
CA ALA A 18 -5.17 -2.71 -10.22
C ALA A 18 -3.72 -2.88 -9.77
N VAL A 19 -2.83 -2.14 -10.41
CA VAL A 19 -1.41 -2.04 -10.03
C VAL A 19 -1.09 -0.59 -9.67
N SER A 20 -0.43 -0.40 -8.53
CA SER A 20 0.06 0.91 -8.10
C SER A 20 1.53 0.84 -7.72
N VAL A 21 2.26 1.94 -7.92
CA VAL A 21 3.62 2.11 -7.40
C VAL A 21 3.67 3.38 -6.57
N LEU A 22 3.99 3.24 -5.30
CA LEU A 22 4.22 4.34 -4.36
C LEU A 22 5.71 4.48 -4.11
N GLU A 23 6.23 5.68 -4.25
CA GLU A 23 7.56 6.04 -3.79
C GLU A 23 7.44 6.72 -2.42
N ARG A 24 8.13 6.18 -1.42
CA ARG A 24 8.28 6.85 -0.15
C ARG A 24 9.44 7.83 -0.22
N VAL A 25 9.12 9.10 -0.04
CA VAL A 25 10.04 10.23 0.04
C VAL A 25 9.93 10.89 1.41
N GLY A 26 10.97 11.57 1.85
CA GLY A 26 11.00 12.27 3.14
C GLY A 26 12.09 11.77 4.07
N ASN A 27 12.13 12.34 5.27
CA ASN A 27 13.03 11.93 6.34
C ASN A 27 12.30 10.97 7.30
N ARG A 28 13.01 10.41 8.29
CA ARG A 28 12.47 9.39 9.21
C ARG A 28 11.26 9.84 10.04
N LEU A 29 10.98 11.15 10.12
CA LEU A 29 9.90 11.70 10.95
C LEU A 29 8.60 11.93 10.16
N GLU A 30 8.69 12.15 8.85
CA GLU A 30 7.53 12.44 7.99
C GLU A 30 7.64 11.70 6.65
N ASN A 31 7.15 10.46 6.61
CA ASN A 31 7.04 9.72 5.37
C ASN A 31 5.94 10.33 4.50
N VAL A 32 6.31 10.72 3.28
CA VAL A 32 5.39 11.14 2.22
C VAL A 32 5.41 10.08 1.12
N TYR A 33 4.24 9.67 0.66
CA TYR A 33 4.09 8.69 -0.42
C TYR A 33 3.66 9.40 -1.69
N GLN A 34 4.47 9.31 -2.72
CA GLN A 34 4.14 9.79 -4.05
C GLN A 34 3.66 8.63 -4.91
N VAL A 35 2.44 8.70 -5.42
CA VAL A 35 1.94 7.73 -6.40
C VAL A 35 2.63 8.02 -7.74
N ARG A 36 3.45 7.06 -8.18
CA ARG A 36 4.31 7.15 -9.38
C ARG A 36 3.75 6.40 -10.57
N HIS A 37 2.95 5.36 -10.31
CA HIS A 37 2.31 4.56 -11.34
C HIS A 37 0.93 4.14 -10.88
N LEU A 38 -0.02 4.14 -11.81
CA LEU A 38 -1.34 3.56 -11.64
C LEU A 38 -1.71 2.87 -12.92
N GLU A 39 -2.24 1.66 -12.80
CA GLU A 39 -2.73 0.89 -13.91
C GLU A 39 -3.94 0.08 -13.51
N ARG A 40 -4.84 -0.08 -14.47
CA ARG A 40 -6.09 -0.79 -14.32
C ARG A 40 -6.38 -1.59 -15.57
N VAL A 41 -6.44 -2.91 -15.43
CA VAL A 41 -6.64 -3.84 -16.55
C VAL A 41 -7.75 -4.83 -16.24
N ARG A 42 -8.39 -5.37 -17.27
CA ARG A 42 -9.45 -6.38 -17.14
C ARG A 42 -9.26 -7.44 -18.21
N ASN A 43 -9.74 -8.65 -17.94
CA ASN A 43 -9.69 -9.76 -18.89
C ASN A 43 -8.25 -10.11 -19.34
N VAL A 44 -7.26 -9.89 -18.48
CA VAL A 44 -5.85 -10.26 -18.71
C VAL A 44 -5.53 -11.50 -17.88
N PRO A 45 -4.96 -12.57 -18.46
CA PRO A 45 -4.56 -13.76 -17.72
C PRO A 45 -3.52 -13.46 -16.63
N TYR A 46 -3.63 -14.10 -15.46
CA TYR A 46 -2.71 -13.87 -14.35
C TYR A 46 -1.22 -14.07 -14.68
N PRO A 47 -0.79 -15.05 -15.51
CA PRO A 47 0.60 -15.13 -15.92
C PRO A 47 1.12 -13.86 -16.61
N GLN A 48 0.30 -13.21 -17.45
CA GLN A 48 0.68 -11.95 -18.09
C GLN A 48 0.75 -10.78 -17.10
N ILE A 49 -0.10 -10.79 -16.05
CA ILE A 49 0.01 -9.84 -14.93
C ILE A 49 1.33 -10.06 -14.19
N VAL A 50 1.70 -11.31 -13.93
CA VAL A 50 2.97 -11.68 -13.27
C VAL A 50 4.17 -11.23 -14.09
N ASP A 51 4.20 -11.49 -15.40
CA ASP A 51 5.27 -11.04 -16.29
C ASP A 51 5.41 -9.52 -16.28
N LYS A 52 4.28 -8.82 -16.31
CA LYS A 52 4.24 -7.36 -16.30
C LYS A 52 4.75 -6.77 -15.00
N VAL A 53 4.26 -7.25 -13.86
CA VAL A 53 4.68 -6.75 -12.54
C VAL A 53 6.14 -7.14 -12.28
N SER A 54 6.58 -8.31 -12.73
CA SER A 54 7.99 -8.72 -12.65
C SER A 54 8.88 -7.81 -13.50
N SER A 55 8.45 -7.41 -14.70
CA SER A 55 9.18 -6.44 -15.51
C SER A 55 9.26 -5.07 -14.85
N MET A 56 8.19 -4.64 -14.18
CA MET A 56 8.16 -3.40 -13.40
C MET A 56 9.12 -3.48 -12.21
N TRP A 57 9.08 -4.56 -11.44
CA TRP A 57 9.97 -4.83 -10.30
C TRP A 57 11.46 -4.72 -10.66
N HIS A 58 11.85 -5.29 -11.80
CA HIS A 58 13.23 -5.28 -12.28
C HIS A 58 13.63 -3.99 -13.01
N HIS A 59 12.71 -3.03 -13.17
CA HIS A 59 13.02 -1.78 -13.85
C HIS A 59 14.12 -1.02 -13.09
N PRO A 60 15.16 -0.48 -13.76
CA PRO A 60 16.30 0.17 -13.08
C PRO A 60 15.91 1.30 -12.12
N ALA A 61 14.79 1.99 -12.39
CA ALA A 61 14.27 3.03 -11.51
C ALA A 61 13.69 2.51 -10.17
N LEU A 62 13.33 1.22 -10.10
CA LEU A 62 12.82 0.54 -8.90
C LEU A 62 13.84 -0.46 -8.31
N ALA A 63 14.89 -0.79 -9.08
CA ALA A 63 15.80 -1.89 -8.78
C ALA A 63 16.43 -1.77 -7.38
N TYR A 64 16.30 -2.87 -6.62
CA TYR A 64 16.90 -3.12 -5.30
C TYR A 64 16.30 -2.36 -4.10
N ASN A 65 15.14 -1.70 -4.24
CA ASN A 65 14.44 -1.16 -3.06
C ASN A 65 12.91 -1.08 -3.23
N SER A 66 12.30 -2.15 -3.75
CA SER A 66 10.86 -2.28 -3.88
C SER A 66 10.31 -3.45 -3.07
N ASP A 67 9.13 -3.30 -2.47
CA ASP A 67 8.33 -4.40 -1.89
C ASP A 67 7.04 -4.59 -2.70
N LEU A 68 6.63 -5.84 -2.95
CA LEU A 68 5.42 -6.16 -3.74
C LEU A 68 4.39 -6.69 -2.76
N VAL A 69 3.26 -6.01 -2.70
CA VAL A 69 2.16 -6.31 -1.80
C VAL A 69 0.97 -6.74 -2.65
N VAL A 70 0.53 -7.98 -2.46
CA VAL A 70 -0.49 -8.60 -3.30
C VAL A 70 -1.71 -8.94 -2.45
N ASP A 71 -2.91 -8.56 -2.92
CA ASP A 71 -4.14 -9.08 -2.34
C ASP A 71 -4.22 -10.59 -2.60
N GLN A 72 -4.22 -11.35 -1.52
CA GLN A 72 -4.31 -12.81 -1.52
C GLN A 72 -5.76 -13.30 -1.36
N THR A 73 -6.74 -12.40 -1.23
CA THR A 73 -8.15 -12.79 -1.16
C THR A 73 -8.64 -13.40 -2.48
N GLY A 74 -9.63 -14.29 -2.38
CA GLY A 74 -10.21 -14.98 -3.53
C GLY A 74 -9.16 -15.72 -4.37
N VAL A 75 -8.87 -15.17 -5.55
CA VAL A 75 -7.95 -15.72 -6.56
C VAL A 75 -6.47 -15.38 -6.31
N GLY A 76 -6.16 -14.59 -5.30
CA GLY A 76 -4.82 -14.07 -5.09
C GLY A 76 -3.77 -15.07 -4.63
N ALA A 77 -4.16 -16.12 -3.88
CA ALA A 77 -3.23 -17.16 -3.41
C ALA A 77 -2.47 -17.87 -4.56
N PRO A 78 -3.14 -18.40 -5.60
CA PRO A 78 -2.46 -18.93 -6.78
C PRO A 78 -1.51 -17.93 -7.47
N VAL A 79 -1.89 -16.64 -7.52
CA VAL A 79 -1.06 -15.62 -8.19
C VAL A 79 0.19 -15.30 -7.37
N VAL A 80 0.09 -15.28 -6.04
CA VAL A 80 1.25 -15.21 -5.14
C VAL A 80 2.23 -16.35 -5.41
N ASP A 81 1.74 -17.57 -5.63
CA ASP A 81 2.59 -18.72 -5.96
C ASP A 81 3.25 -18.58 -7.34
N LEU A 82 2.56 -17.99 -8.34
CA LEU A 82 3.16 -17.67 -9.64
C LEU A 82 4.30 -16.66 -9.51
N PHE A 83 4.14 -15.62 -8.68
CA PHE A 83 5.23 -14.67 -8.41
C PHE A 83 6.44 -15.34 -7.76
N ARG A 84 6.20 -16.25 -6.80
CA ARG A 84 7.27 -17.04 -6.16
C ARG A 84 8.00 -17.92 -7.17
N GLN A 85 7.27 -18.55 -8.09
CA GLN A 85 7.86 -19.33 -9.18
C GLN A 85 8.69 -18.47 -10.13
N ALA A 86 8.30 -17.21 -10.34
CA ALA A 86 9.07 -16.22 -11.11
C ALA A 86 10.29 -15.66 -10.36
N GLY A 87 10.57 -16.12 -9.13
CA GLY A 87 11.72 -15.70 -8.34
C GLY A 87 11.51 -14.41 -7.54
N LEU A 88 10.28 -13.91 -7.43
CA LEU A 88 9.93 -12.79 -6.56
C LEU A 88 9.47 -13.30 -5.19
N ASP A 89 9.58 -12.48 -4.14
CA ASP A 89 9.05 -12.79 -2.81
C ASP A 89 7.99 -11.76 -2.40
N PRO A 90 6.74 -11.88 -2.89
CA PRO A 90 5.68 -10.93 -2.58
C PRO A 90 5.18 -11.09 -1.14
N VAL A 91 4.77 -9.97 -0.56
CA VAL A 91 4.01 -9.89 0.68
C VAL A 91 2.53 -10.17 0.34
N GLY A 92 2.04 -11.35 0.73
CA GLY A 92 0.63 -11.68 0.60
C GLY A 92 -0.21 -11.00 1.68
N VAL A 93 -1.30 -10.34 1.29
CA VAL A 93 -2.26 -9.70 2.20
C VAL A 93 -3.62 -10.38 2.06
N LEU A 94 -4.07 -11.07 3.11
CA LEU A 94 -5.41 -11.63 3.21
C LEU A 94 -6.34 -10.64 3.92
N ILE A 95 -7.17 -9.93 3.15
CA ILE A 95 -8.10 -8.93 3.65
C ILE A 95 -9.32 -9.59 4.32
N HIS A 96 -9.74 -9.09 5.48
CA HIS A 96 -10.93 -9.58 6.19
C HIS A 96 -11.74 -8.48 6.89
N GLY A 97 -12.92 -8.84 7.41
CA GLY A 97 -13.81 -7.95 8.15
C GLY A 97 -13.60 -7.90 9.68
N GLY A 98 -12.75 -8.78 10.24
CA GLY A 98 -12.44 -8.79 11.68
C GLY A 98 -11.56 -7.62 12.14
N ASP A 99 -11.15 -7.64 13.42
CA ASP A 99 -10.60 -6.45 14.08
C ASP A 99 -9.08 -6.36 14.23
N LYS A 100 -8.37 -7.47 14.09
CA LYS A 100 -6.95 -7.57 14.43
C LYS A 100 -6.10 -7.96 13.23
N VAL A 101 -4.96 -7.29 13.09
CA VAL A 101 -3.89 -7.71 12.18
C VAL A 101 -3.16 -8.92 12.77
N SER A 102 -2.87 -9.92 11.94
CA SER A 102 -2.02 -11.06 12.31
C SER A 102 -1.13 -11.47 11.13
N ARG A 103 -0.09 -12.25 11.40
CA ARG A 103 0.84 -12.78 10.39
C ARG A 103 0.99 -14.27 10.57
N GLU A 104 0.91 -15.01 9.47
CA GLU A 104 1.14 -16.45 9.42
C GLU A 104 2.07 -16.74 8.24
N GLY A 105 3.31 -17.14 8.53
CA GLY A 105 4.36 -17.31 7.52
C GLY A 105 4.63 -16.02 6.73
N GLY A 106 4.48 -16.09 5.41
CA GLY A 106 4.62 -14.96 4.48
C GLY A 106 3.35 -14.14 4.25
N THR A 107 2.23 -14.51 4.90
CA THR A 107 0.92 -13.88 4.68
C THR A 107 0.49 -13.02 5.87
N TRP A 108 0.01 -11.83 5.59
CA TRP A 108 -0.58 -10.91 6.56
C TRP A 108 -2.10 -10.94 6.47
N ARG A 109 -2.77 -11.19 7.58
CA ARG A 109 -4.23 -11.07 7.68
C ARG A 109 -4.55 -9.66 8.18
N VAL A 110 -5.24 -8.88 7.37
CA VAL A 110 -5.42 -7.44 7.62
C VAL A 110 -6.90 -7.06 7.51
N PRO A 111 -7.47 -6.37 8.51
CA PRO A 111 -8.79 -5.76 8.38
C PRO A 111 -8.86 -4.78 7.21
N LYS A 112 -9.92 -4.82 6.40
CA LYS A 112 -10.13 -3.82 5.31
C LYS A 112 -10.07 -2.38 5.84
N ARG A 113 -10.63 -2.15 7.04
CA ARG A 113 -10.60 -0.84 7.70
C ARG A 113 -9.19 -0.33 8.03
N ASP A 114 -8.23 -1.21 8.27
CA ASP A 114 -6.87 -0.83 8.64
C ASP A 114 -6.09 -0.34 7.41
N LEU A 115 -6.26 -1.04 6.28
CA LEU A 115 -5.68 -0.63 4.98
C LEU A 115 -6.20 0.76 4.60
N VAL A 116 -7.52 0.93 4.67
CA VAL A 116 -8.18 2.17 4.28
C VAL A 116 -7.87 3.27 5.28
N GLY A 117 -7.93 2.98 6.58
CA GLY A 117 -7.65 3.97 7.63
C GLY A 117 -6.25 4.54 7.48
N SER A 118 -5.26 3.70 7.18
CA SER A 118 -3.90 4.15 6.86
C SER A 118 -3.89 5.10 5.66
N LEU A 119 -4.57 4.73 4.57
CA LEU A 119 -4.64 5.56 3.37
C LEU A 119 -5.35 6.90 3.61
N GLN A 120 -6.46 6.90 4.36
CA GLN A 120 -7.21 8.10 4.71
C GLN A 120 -6.38 9.06 5.56
N VAL A 121 -5.65 8.55 6.56
CA VAL A 121 -4.74 9.36 7.38
C VAL A 121 -3.67 10.00 6.51
N LEU A 122 -3.06 9.24 5.59
CA LEU A 122 -2.05 9.78 4.67
C LEU A 122 -2.63 10.83 3.72
N PHE A 123 -3.84 10.62 3.20
CA PHE A 123 -4.50 11.57 2.32
C PHE A 123 -4.88 12.87 3.04
N GLN A 124 -5.52 12.78 4.21
CA GLN A 124 -5.96 13.93 5.00
C GLN A 124 -4.79 14.76 5.56
N SER A 125 -3.71 14.10 5.97
CA SER A 125 -2.48 14.78 6.41
C SER A 125 -1.65 15.34 5.24
N GLY A 126 -2.08 15.14 4.00
CA GLY A 126 -1.36 15.57 2.81
C GLY A 126 -0.06 14.80 2.56
N ARG A 127 0.16 13.67 3.23
CA ARG A 127 1.31 12.77 3.05
C ARG A 127 1.14 11.80 1.88
N LEU A 128 -0.06 11.64 1.32
CA LEU A 128 -0.26 10.99 0.02
C LEU A 128 -0.31 12.05 -1.09
N LYS A 129 0.60 11.96 -2.06
CA LYS A 129 0.65 12.85 -3.23
C LYS A 129 0.39 12.04 -4.50
N ILE A 130 -0.65 12.42 -5.25
CA ILE A 130 -0.98 11.81 -6.54
C ILE A 130 -0.51 12.73 -7.65
N SER A 131 0.35 12.25 -8.54
CA SER A 131 0.81 13.04 -9.68
C SER A 131 -0.34 13.28 -10.66
N LYS A 132 -0.63 14.54 -10.98
CA LYS A 132 -1.67 14.93 -11.97
C LYS A 132 -1.39 14.44 -13.39
N LYS A 133 -0.16 14.01 -13.67
CA LYS A 133 0.23 13.46 -14.99
C LYS A 133 -0.22 12.02 -15.19
N LEU A 134 -0.64 11.32 -14.13
CA LEU A 134 -1.10 9.94 -14.26
C LEU A 134 -2.50 9.92 -14.90
N PRO A 135 -2.72 9.09 -15.94
CA PRO A 135 -4.02 9.00 -16.61
C PRO A 135 -5.17 8.65 -15.65
N LEU A 136 -4.88 7.83 -14.63
CA LEU A 136 -5.85 7.38 -13.62
C LEU A 136 -5.88 8.26 -12.36
N ALA A 137 -5.20 9.41 -12.34
CA ALA A 137 -5.14 10.27 -11.15
C ALA A 137 -6.51 10.78 -10.72
N THR A 138 -7.35 11.21 -11.67
CA THR A 138 -8.71 11.70 -11.39
C THR A 138 -9.63 10.56 -10.96
N VAL A 139 -9.48 9.39 -11.57
CA VAL A 139 -10.22 8.17 -11.21
C VAL A 139 -9.91 7.78 -9.76
N LEU A 140 -8.63 7.65 -9.39
CA LEU A 140 -8.23 7.35 -8.01
C LEU A 140 -8.74 8.39 -7.01
N GLN A 141 -8.69 9.69 -7.35
CA GLN A 141 -9.21 10.74 -6.47
C GLN A 141 -10.73 10.61 -6.25
N SER A 142 -11.50 10.36 -7.31
CA SER A 142 -12.94 10.14 -7.21
C SER A 142 -13.27 8.89 -6.40
N GLU A 143 -12.58 7.77 -6.67
CA GLU A 143 -12.77 6.52 -5.93
C GLU A 143 -12.42 6.72 -4.44
N LEU A 144 -11.33 7.42 -4.10
CA LEU A 144 -10.98 7.75 -2.71
C LEU A 144 -12.07 8.58 -1.98
N LEU A 145 -12.69 9.53 -2.68
CA LEU A 145 -13.76 10.36 -2.12
C LEU A 145 -15.04 9.55 -1.89
N THR A 146 -15.45 8.73 -2.85
CA THR A 146 -16.62 7.85 -2.74
C THR A 146 -16.43 6.78 -1.67
N PHE A 147 -15.24 6.19 -1.61
CA PHE A 147 -14.91 5.14 -0.65
C PHE A 147 -15.01 5.64 0.80
N LYS A 148 -14.68 6.91 1.07
CA LYS A 148 -14.90 7.54 2.38
C LYS A 148 -16.37 7.55 2.79
N VAL A 149 -17.28 7.87 1.86
CA VAL A 149 -18.73 7.97 2.12
C VAL A 149 -19.31 6.61 2.52
N LYS A 150 -18.83 5.51 1.92
CA LYS A 150 -19.28 4.14 2.23
C LYS A 150 -18.91 3.65 3.63
N ILE A 151 -17.90 4.24 4.27
CA ILE A 151 -17.38 3.78 5.57
C ILE A 151 -17.95 4.60 6.74
N ASP A 152 -18.69 5.68 6.49
CA ASP A 152 -19.23 6.50 7.57
C ASP A 152 -20.06 5.62 8.55
N PRO A 153 -19.59 5.45 9.80
CA PRO A 153 -20.21 4.54 10.77
C PRO A 153 -21.64 4.94 11.11
N VAL A 154 -22.01 6.21 10.87
CA VAL A 154 -23.33 6.77 11.18
C VAL A 154 -24.38 6.33 10.15
N THR A 155 -23.99 6.11 8.89
CA THR A 155 -24.92 5.81 7.78
C THR A 155 -24.88 4.35 7.32
N ALA A 156 -24.21 3.47 8.06
CA ALA A 156 -23.99 2.05 7.74
C ALA A 156 -25.28 1.22 7.49
N HIS A 157 -26.47 1.80 7.65
CA HIS A 157 -27.77 1.15 7.38
C HIS A 157 -28.54 1.67 6.15
N ASP A 158 -28.24 2.84 5.57
CA ASP A 158 -29.22 3.52 4.67
C ASP A 158 -28.78 3.77 3.21
N SER A 159 -27.64 3.24 2.76
CA SER A 159 -27.15 3.47 1.38
C SER A 159 -27.28 2.25 0.45
N TYR A 160 -28.19 1.31 0.74
CA TYR A 160 -28.25 0.03 0.01
C TYR A 160 -28.98 0.05 -1.35
N SER A 161 -29.66 1.15 -1.74
CA SER A 161 -30.63 1.10 -2.85
C SER A 161 -30.45 2.07 -4.02
N ALA A 162 -29.40 2.92 -4.07
CA ALA A 162 -29.40 4.04 -5.04
C ALA A 162 -28.17 4.27 -5.94
N TRP A 163 -27.12 3.44 -5.94
CA TRP A 163 -25.95 3.68 -6.82
C TRP A 163 -25.59 2.42 -7.62
N ARG A 164 -26.24 2.22 -8.77
CA ARG A 164 -25.82 1.21 -9.75
C ARG A 164 -24.88 1.81 -10.80
N GLU A 165 -23.97 0.94 -11.24
CA GLU A 165 -22.96 1.03 -12.31
C GLU A 165 -21.60 1.67 -11.91
N GLN A 166 -20.64 0.76 -11.63
CA GLN A 166 -19.18 0.96 -11.53
C GLN A 166 -18.58 1.48 -10.22
N ASP A 167 -19.03 0.95 -9.09
CA ASP A 167 -18.29 1.07 -7.83
C ASP A 167 -17.06 0.15 -7.86
N HIS A 168 -15.95 0.74 -8.25
CA HIS A 168 -14.68 0.08 -8.34
C HIS A 168 -13.76 0.59 -7.23
N ASP A 169 -13.39 -0.29 -6.31
CA ASP A 169 -12.51 0.04 -5.19
C ASP A 169 -11.07 -0.44 -5.44
N ASP A 170 -10.78 -1.02 -6.61
CA ASP A 170 -9.54 -1.77 -6.85
C ASP A 170 -8.29 -0.89 -6.86
N LEU A 171 -8.33 0.31 -7.45
CA LEU A 171 -7.20 1.25 -7.35
C LEU A 171 -7.00 1.72 -5.91
N VAL A 172 -8.08 1.95 -5.17
CA VAL A 172 -8.02 2.35 -3.76
C VAL A 172 -7.39 1.23 -2.93
N LEU A 173 -7.80 -0.02 -3.12
CA LEU A 173 -7.25 -1.17 -2.40
C LEU A 173 -5.77 -1.41 -2.74
N SER A 174 -5.42 -1.36 -4.02
CA SER A 174 -4.03 -1.45 -4.48
C SER A 174 -3.14 -0.41 -3.80
N VAL A 175 -3.56 0.86 -3.81
CA VAL A 175 -2.82 1.96 -3.16
C VAL A 175 -2.81 1.82 -1.64
N ALA A 176 -3.91 1.38 -1.03
CA ALA A 176 -4.04 1.20 0.42
C ALA A 176 -3.08 0.13 0.95
N MET A 177 -2.96 -1.00 0.25
CA MET A 177 -2.03 -2.08 0.61
C MET A 177 -0.58 -1.61 0.55
N ALA A 178 -0.18 -0.95 -0.54
CA ALA A 178 1.16 -0.41 -0.68
C ALA A 178 1.49 0.62 0.42
N ALA A 179 0.55 1.52 0.72
CA ALA A 179 0.70 2.55 1.74
C ALA A 179 0.77 1.96 3.17
N TRP A 180 -0.13 1.03 3.48
CA TRP A 180 -0.18 0.34 4.78
C TRP A 180 1.12 -0.44 5.06
N TRP A 181 1.65 -1.12 4.04
CA TRP A 181 2.93 -1.81 4.15
C TRP A 181 4.08 -0.83 4.35
N GLY A 182 4.08 0.28 3.61
CA GLY A 182 5.09 1.33 3.72
C GLY A 182 5.17 1.98 5.10
N GLU A 183 4.03 2.27 5.73
CA GLU A 183 3.98 2.85 7.09
C GLU A 183 4.49 1.89 8.16
N ARG A 184 4.40 0.57 7.92
CA ARG A 184 4.89 -0.46 8.85
C ARG A 184 6.39 -0.73 8.73
N HIS A 185 6.99 -0.41 7.58
CA HIS A 185 8.43 -0.64 7.32
C HIS A 185 9.21 0.67 7.38
N THR A 186 8.88 1.50 8.36
CA THR A 186 9.70 2.65 8.73
C THR A 186 10.92 2.13 9.47
N GLU A 187 12.11 2.58 9.05
CA GLU A 187 13.30 2.29 9.84
C GLU A 187 13.09 2.88 11.24
N PRO A 188 13.38 2.15 12.33
CA PRO A 188 13.31 2.74 13.66
C PRO A 188 14.19 4.00 13.69
N PRO A 189 13.77 5.07 14.39
CA PRO A 189 14.64 6.21 14.59
C PRO A 189 15.93 5.70 15.23
N ILE A 190 17.08 5.97 14.61
CA ILE A 190 18.36 5.75 15.27
C ILE A 190 18.32 6.63 16.51
N CYS A 191 18.27 6.01 17.69
CA CYS A 191 18.57 6.70 18.92
C CYS A 191 20.05 7.10 18.80
N GLN A 192 20.33 8.32 18.37
CA GLN A 192 21.66 8.90 18.56
C GLN A 192 21.82 9.03 20.07
N VAL A 193 22.40 8.00 20.67
CA VAL A 193 23.01 8.13 21.98
C VAL A 193 24.13 9.14 21.75
N TYR A 194 23.86 10.41 22.04
CA TYR A 194 24.92 11.38 22.21
C TYR A 194 25.80 10.80 23.31
N ALA A 195 26.97 10.32 22.94
CA ALA A 195 28.02 10.07 23.91
C ALA A 195 28.22 11.41 24.62
N ILE A 196 27.80 11.47 25.88
CA ILE A 196 28.26 12.50 26.79
C ILE A 196 29.76 12.29 26.90
N ASP A 197 30.52 13.05 26.11
CA ASP A 197 31.97 13.12 26.25
C ASP A 197 32.25 13.55 27.69
N LYS A 198 32.78 12.60 28.46
CA LYS A 198 33.44 12.88 29.73
C LYS A 198 34.75 13.58 29.40
N THR A 199 34.75 14.89 29.55
CA THR A 199 35.93 15.73 29.76
C THR A 199 35.41 16.97 30.50
N ASP A 200 35.96 17.51 31.56
CA ASP A 200 36.89 17.14 32.64
C ASP A 200 36.79 18.39 33.54
N ASP A 201 36.75 18.20 34.86
CA ASP A 201 36.99 19.18 35.95
C ASP A 201 36.10 20.46 35.98
N ASP A 202 35.53 20.90 37.11
CA ASP A 202 36.23 21.24 38.34
C ASP A 202 35.20 21.76 39.40
N PHE A 203 35.60 21.74 40.68
CA PHE A 203 35.04 22.49 41.84
C PHE A 203 33.86 21.96 42.71
N MET A 204 34.30 21.25 43.75
CA MET A 204 34.11 21.47 45.21
C MET A 204 32.76 21.29 45.94
N ILE A 205 32.94 20.59 47.05
CA ILE A 205 32.06 20.16 48.14
C ILE A 205 31.69 21.34 49.07
N PRO A 206 30.75 21.13 50.01
CA PRO A 206 31.18 20.77 51.37
C PRO A 206 30.70 19.40 51.86
#